data_AF-A0A3C0G5H7-F1
#
_entry.id   AF-A0A3C0G5H7-F1
#
_cell.length_a   1.000
_cell.length_b   1.000
_cell.length_c   1.000
_cell.angle_alpha   90.00
_cell.angle_beta   90.00
_cell.angle_gamma   90.00
#
_symmetry.space_group_name_H-M   'P 1'
#
loop_
_entity.id
_entity.type
_entity.pdbx_description
1 polymer ?
#
loop_
_entity_poly.entity_id
_entity_poly.type
_entity_poly.pdbx_seq_one_letter_code
_entity_poly.pdbx_strand_id
1 'polypeptide(L)'
;AGAGDELQGIKRGIIEMADAIVITKADGDNIQRAKLTKMEFTRALHMFPPKENGWSPEVLTCSAIEFKGLHEIWELIVTYCNTMKASGHFLNNRKRQNENWLIQYLEQELLSEFYRHPKTMELLPQLKNEVINGNSSPFLAAEKLLKALKSH
;
A
#
# COMPACT_ATOMS: atom_id res chain seq x y z
N ALA A 1 15.14 19.39 -15.56
CA ALA A 1 15.75 18.63 -14.46
C ALA A 1 15.05 17.28 -14.36
N GLY A 2 15.82 16.20 -14.54
CA GLY A 2 15.69 14.91 -13.85
C GLY A 2 14.40 14.10 -13.92
N ALA A 3 13.94 13.67 -15.10
CA ALA A 3 12.92 12.62 -15.16
C ALA A 3 13.43 11.25 -14.62
N GLY A 4 14.75 11.02 -14.71
CA GLY A 4 15.41 9.86 -14.09
C GLY A 4 15.48 9.90 -12.55
N ASP A 5 15.37 11.07 -11.93
CA ASP A 5 15.36 11.23 -10.46
C ASP A 5 13.96 11.00 -9.86
N GLU A 6 12.88 11.33 -10.60
CA GLU A 6 11.51 11.17 -10.10
C GLU A 6 11.13 9.69 -9.90
N LEU A 7 11.68 8.79 -10.72
CA LEU A 7 11.47 7.34 -10.61
C LEU A 7 12.21 6.72 -9.42
N GLN A 8 13.30 7.32 -8.95
CA GLN A 8 13.98 6.92 -7.70
C GLN A 8 13.22 7.40 -6.45
N GLY A 9 12.44 8.49 -6.55
CA GLY A 9 11.63 9.01 -5.45
C GLY A 9 10.34 8.22 -5.18
N ILE A 10 9.84 7.47 -6.17
CA ILE A 10 8.69 6.58 -5.97
C ILE A 10 9.21 5.27 -5.39
N LYS A 11 8.76 4.97 -4.16
CA LYS A 11 9.20 3.79 -3.41
C LYS A 11 9.01 2.52 -4.25
N ARG A 12 10.11 1.81 -4.50
CA ARG A 12 10.10 0.38 -4.88
C ARG A 12 9.06 -0.33 -4.01
N GLY A 13 8.06 -0.95 -4.62
CA GLY A 13 6.89 -1.55 -3.98
C GLY A 13 5.55 -0.94 -4.42
N ILE A 14 5.47 0.38 -4.66
CA ILE A 14 4.18 1.03 -4.99
C ILE A 14 3.86 0.89 -6.49
N ILE A 15 4.88 1.02 -7.35
CA ILE A 15 4.71 0.95 -8.80
C ILE A 15 4.30 -0.47 -9.21
N GLU A 16 4.90 -1.51 -8.62
CA GLU A 16 4.56 -2.90 -8.94
C GLU A 16 3.11 -3.25 -8.58
N MET A 17 2.54 -2.58 -7.58
CA MET A 17 1.15 -2.79 -7.15
C MET A 17 0.12 -2.08 -8.04
N ALA A 18 0.51 -1.05 -8.79
CA ALA A 18 -0.44 -0.20 -9.53
C ALA A 18 -1.13 -0.95 -10.68
N ASP A 19 -2.46 -0.88 -10.76
CA ASP A 19 -3.23 -1.37 -11.92
C ASP A 19 -3.32 -0.33 -13.05
N ALA A 20 -3.09 0.94 -12.70
CA ALA A 20 -2.97 2.06 -13.62
C ALA A 20 -2.14 3.17 -12.97
N ILE A 21 -1.48 3.99 -13.79
CA ILE A 21 -0.78 5.21 -13.35
C ILE A 21 -1.34 6.39 -14.14
N VAL A 22 -1.65 7.48 -13.44
CA VAL A 22 -2.13 8.72 -14.07
C VAL A 22 -1.16 9.85 -13.78
N ILE A 23 -0.52 10.37 -14.82
CA ILE A 23 0.34 11.54 -14.75
C ILE A 23 -0.55 12.78 -14.79
N THR A 24 -0.69 13.44 -13.65
CA THR A 24 -1.56 14.61 -13.48
C THR A 24 -0.87 15.90 -13.96
N LYS A 25 -1.64 16.99 -14.03
CA LYS A 25 -1.18 18.33 -14.45
C LYS A 25 -0.65 18.36 -15.88
N ALA A 26 -1.24 17.59 -16.78
CA ALA A 26 -0.91 17.59 -18.20
C ALA A 26 -1.60 18.77 -18.91
N ASP A 27 -1.23 19.99 -18.53
CA ASP A 27 -1.81 21.26 -18.98
C ASP A 27 -0.70 22.28 -19.27
N GLY A 28 -1.03 23.31 -20.07
CA GLY A 28 -0.10 24.36 -20.50
C GLY A 28 1.26 23.85 -20.97
N ASP A 29 2.34 24.42 -20.41
CA ASP A 29 3.73 24.08 -20.73
C ASP A 29 4.13 22.68 -20.22
N ASN A 30 3.32 22.06 -19.36
CA ASN A 30 3.63 20.76 -18.77
C ASN A 30 3.17 19.58 -19.63
N ILE A 31 2.40 19.81 -20.70
CA ILE A 31 1.88 18.75 -21.59
C ILE A 31 3.02 17.87 -22.12
N GLN A 32 4.12 18.48 -22.58
CA GLN A 32 5.24 17.72 -23.15
C GLN A 32 5.99 16.91 -22.09
N ARG A 33 6.19 17.49 -20.90
CA ARG A 33 6.80 16.77 -19.77
C ARG A 33 5.94 15.59 -19.34
N ALA A 34 4.63 15.79 -19.19
CA ALA A 34 3.69 14.73 -18.83
C ALA A 34 3.68 13.57 -19.86
N LYS A 35 3.80 13.88 -21.15
CA LYS A 35 3.94 12.86 -22.22
C LYS A 35 5.24 12.07 -22.10
N LEU A 36 6.37 12.75 -21.85
CA LEU A 36 7.66 12.09 -21.62
C LEU A 36 7.58 11.16 -20.41
N THR A 37 7.07 11.65 -19.29
CA THR A 37 6.88 10.88 -18.06
C THR A 37 5.96 9.67 -18.30
N LYS A 38 4.84 9.85 -19.01
CA LYS A 38 3.96 8.72 -19.40
C LYS A 38 4.76 7.63 -20.12
N MET A 39 5.57 7.98 -21.12
CA MET A 39 6.37 7.00 -21.86
C MET A 39 7.39 6.27 -20.98
N GLU A 40 8.03 6.99 -20.05
CA GLU A 40 8.99 6.41 -19.11
C GLU A 40 8.31 5.38 -18.19
N PHE A 41 7.16 5.73 -17.59
CA PHE A 41 6.39 4.79 -16.77
C PHE A 41 5.86 3.62 -17.58
N THR A 42 5.36 3.83 -18.81
CA THR A 42 4.94 2.73 -19.68
C THR A 42 6.08 1.75 -19.93
N ARG A 43 7.28 2.26 -20.25
CA ARG A 43 8.47 1.41 -20.45
C ARG A 43 8.85 0.66 -19.18
N ALA A 44 8.86 1.34 -18.04
CA ALA A 44 9.18 0.72 -16.76
C ALA A 44 8.18 -0.38 -16.40
N LEU A 45 6.87 -0.15 -16.60
CA LEU A 45 5.83 -1.14 -16.34
C LEU A 45 5.98 -2.40 -17.20
N HIS A 46 6.38 -2.25 -18.47
CA HIS A 46 6.66 -3.38 -19.35
C HIS A 46 7.89 -4.21 -18.96
N MET A 47 8.77 -3.69 -18.10
CA MET A 47 9.93 -4.45 -17.60
C MET A 47 9.59 -5.36 -16.40
N PHE A 48 8.43 -5.16 -15.76
CA PHE A 48 7.96 -6.02 -14.68
C PHE A 48 7.33 -7.31 -15.22
N PRO A 49 7.36 -8.41 -14.45
CA PRO A 49 6.65 -9.62 -14.81
C PRO A 49 5.14 -9.35 -14.97
N PRO A 50 4.45 -10.09 -15.85
CA PRO A 50 3.00 -10.00 -15.98
C PRO A 50 2.31 -10.22 -14.62
N LYS A 51 1.25 -9.46 -14.35
CA LYS A 51 0.45 -9.65 -13.14
C LYS A 51 -0.25 -11.01 -13.16
N GLU A 52 -0.41 -11.62 -11.99
CA GLU A 52 -1.12 -12.90 -11.83
C GLU A 52 -2.56 -12.87 -12.37
N ASN A 53 -3.20 -11.71 -12.34
CA ASN A 53 -4.56 -11.51 -12.87
C ASN A 53 -4.61 -11.30 -14.39
N GLY A 54 -3.46 -11.37 -15.08
CA GLY A 54 -3.33 -11.15 -16.51
C GLY A 54 -3.52 -9.71 -16.97
N TRP A 55 -3.71 -8.75 -16.05
CA TRP A 55 -3.86 -7.33 -16.39
C TRP A 55 -2.51 -6.70 -16.73
N SER A 56 -2.45 -5.95 -17.83
CA SER A 56 -1.31 -5.09 -18.14
C SER A 56 -1.60 -3.68 -17.62
N PRO A 57 -0.83 -3.15 -16.66
CA PRO A 57 -1.02 -1.80 -16.16
C PRO A 57 -0.92 -0.75 -17.26
N GLU A 58 -1.81 0.24 -17.23
CA GLU A 58 -1.84 1.32 -18.22
C GLU A 58 -1.40 2.66 -17.62
N VAL A 59 -0.82 3.52 -18.47
CA VAL A 59 -0.38 4.87 -18.07
C VAL A 59 -1.13 5.92 -18.88
N LEU A 60 -1.84 6.80 -18.18
CA LEU A 60 -2.55 7.94 -18.76
C LEU A 60 -1.96 9.27 -18.31
N THR A 61 -2.41 10.33 -18.96
CA THR A 61 -2.17 11.71 -18.56
C THR A 61 -3.51 12.39 -18.36
N CYS A 62 -3.62 13.29 -17.38
CA CYS A 62 -4.82 14.11 -17.23
C CYS A 62 -4.51 15.53 -16.77
N SER A 63 -5.45 16.42 -17.03
CA SER A 63 -5.52 17.74 -16.40
C SER A 63 -6.86 17.86 -15.69
N ALA A 64 -6.81 17.97 -14.37
CA ALA A 64 -8.00 18.20 -13.57
C ALA A 64 -8.54 19.63 -13.76
N ILE A 65 -7.67 20.61 -14.05
CA ILE A 65 -8.06 22.01 -14.21
C ILE A 65 -8.65 22.29 -15.59
N GLU A 66 -8.17 21.59 -16.62
CA GLU A 66 -8.72 21.69 -17.98
C GLU A 66 -9.78 20.61 -18.27
N PHE A 67 -10.10 19.75 -17.29
CA PHE A 67 -11.03 18.62 -17.43
C PHE A 67 -10.69 17.64 -18.58
N LYS A 68 -9.39 17.42 -18.84
CA LYS A 68 -8.90 16.54 -19.92
C LYS A 68 -8.42 15.20 -19.38
N GLY A 69 -8.69 14.10 -20.10
CA GLY A 69 -8.23 12.75 -19.74
C GLY A 69 -9.08 12.05 -18.68
N LEU A 70 -10.09 12.71 -18.11
CA LEU A 70 -10.92 12.16 -17.03
C LEU A 70 -11.87 11.06 -17.54
N HIS A 71 -12.38 11.21 -18.76
CA HIS A 71 -13.27 10.22 -19.37
C HIS A 71 -12.51 8.93 -19.65
N GLU A 72 -11.32 9.03 -20.24
CA GLU A 72 -10.44 7.93 -20.57
C GLU A 72 -9.98 7.18 -19.30
N ILE A 73 -9.72 7.90 -18.20
CA ILE A 73 -9.45 7.28 -16.90
C ILE A 73 -10.65 6.46 -16.43
N TRP A 74 -11.86 7.01 -16.55
CA TRP A 74 -13.07 6.30 -16.13
C TRP A 74 -13.31 5.05 -16.98
N GLU A 75 -13.15 5.16 -18.30
CA GLU A 75 -13.24 4.01 -19.21
C GLU A 75 -12.22 2.93 -18.86
N LEU A 76 -10.98 3.31 -18.52
CA LEU A 76 -9.97 2.36 -18.06
C LEU A 76 -10.41 1.65 -16.78
N ILE A 77 -10.92 2.38 -15.79
CA ILE A 77 -11.41 1.80 -14.53
C ILE A 77 -12.54 0.81 -14.79
N VAL A 78 -13.50 1.16 -15.65
CA VAL A 78 -14.61 0.29 -16.04
C VAL A 78 -14.09 -0.96 -16.75
N THR A 79 -13.15 -0.80 -17.68
CA THR A 79 -12.54 -1.90 -18.42
C THR A 79 -11.83 -2.87 -17.48
N TYR A 80 -10.98 -2.36 -16.59
CA TYR A 80 -10.33 -3.16 -15.55
C TYR A 80 -11.36 -3.92 -14.72
N CYS A 81 -12.38 -3.23 -14.21
CA CYS A 81 -13.41 -3.85 -13.37
C CYS A 81 -14.15 -4.98 -14.10
N ASN A 82 -14.50 -4.77 -15.38
CA ASN A 82 -15.20 -5.77 -16.17
C ASN A 82 -14.32 -6.98 -16.47
N THR A 83 -13.07 -6.76 -16.88
CA THR A 83 -12.10 -7.84 -17.15
C THR A 83 -11.82 -8.66 -15.89
N MET A 84 -11.58 -8.01 -14.74
CA MET A 84 -11.33 -8.70 -13.48
C MET A 84 -12.55 -9.45 -12.94
N LYS A 85 -13.77 -8.94 -13.19
CA LYS A 85 -15.01 -9.64 -12.83
C LYS A 85 -15.23 -10.85 -13.73
N ALA A 86 -15.03 -10.71 -15.04
CA ALA A 86 -15.17 -11.79 -16.00
C ALA A 86 -14.21 -12.95 -15.72
N SER A 87 -12.98 -12.66 -15.27
CA SER A 87 -12.00 -13.68 -14.88
C SER A 87 -12.20 -14.25 -13.47
N GLY A 88 -13.14 -13.72 -12.68
CA GLY A 88 -13.37 -14.10 -11.28
C GLY A 88 -12.33 -13.54 -10.29
N HIS A 89 -11.22 -12.96 -10.77
CA HIS A 89 -10.18 -12.37 -9.92
C HIS A 89 -10.71 -11.27 -9.01
N PHE A 90 -11.67 -10.45 -9.47
CA PHE A 90 -12.22 -9.34 -8.68
C PHE A 90 -12.84 -9.81 -7.36
N LEU A 91 -13.66 -10.87 -7.43
CA LEU A 91 -14.35 -11.41 -6.24
C LEU A 91 -13.38 -12.17 -5.33
N ASN A 92 -12.45 -12.94 -5.91
CA ASN A 92 -11.44 -13.66 -5.12
C ASN A 92 -10.50 -12.68 -4.39
N ASN A 93 -10.09 -11.60 -5.05
CA ASN A 93 -9.28 -10.57 -4.42
C ASN A 93 -10.01 -9.90 -3.26
N ARG A 94 -11.32 -9.61 -3.40
CA ARG A 94 -12.14 -9.08 -2.30
C ARG A 94 -12.26 -10.04 -1.11
N LYS A 95 -12.43 -11.34 -1.35
CA LYS A 95 -12.46 -12.34 -0.27
C LYS A 95 -11.15 -12.34 0.53
N ARG A 96 -10.02 -12.35 -0.17
CA ARG A 96 -8.69 -12.27 0.44
C ARG A 96 -8.47 -10.95 1.19
N GLN A 97 -8.93 -9.83 0.63
CA GLN A 97 -8.88 -8.53 1.32
C GLN A 97 -9.69 -8.55 2.61
N ASN A 98 -10.89 -9.13 2.60
CA ASN A 98 -11.73 -9.25 3.81
C ASN A 98 -11.08 -10.14 4.88
N GLU A 99 -10.47 -11.26 4.48
CA GLU A 99 -9.70 -12.12 5.38
C GLU A 99 -8.53 -11.34 6.01
N ASN A 100 -7.76 -10.62 5.19
CA ASN A 100 -6.66 -9.80 5.68
C ASN A 100 -7.14 -8.69 6.62
N TRP A 101 -8.26 -8.01 6.31
CA TRP A 101 -8.85 -6.99 7.16
C TRP A 101 -9.31 -7.55 8.50
N LEU A 102 -9.88 -8.75 8.53
CA LEU A 102 -10.27 -9.42 9.78
C LEU A 102 -9.04 -9.61 10.69
N ILE A 103 -7.94 -10.14 10.15
CA ILE A 103 -6.71 -10.37 10.91
C ILE A 103 -6.10 -9.04 11.36
N GLN A 104 -5.99 -8.06 10.47
CA GLN A 104 -5.44 -6.73 10.82
C GLN A 104 -6.25 -6.05 11.92
N TYR A 105 -7.58 -6.12 11.83
CA TYR A 105 -8.45 -5.57 12.85
C TYR A 105 -8.29 -6.29 14.19
N LEU A 106 -8.21 -7.63 14.17
CA LEU A 106 -7.96 -8.42 15.38
C LEU A 106 -6.63 -8.05 16.04
N GLU A 107 -5.55 -7.95 15.26
CA GLU A 107 -4.22 -7.54 15.76
C GLU A 107 -4.26 -6.13 16.36
N GLN A 108 -4.91 -5.19 15.69
CA GLN A 108 -5.08 -3.82 16.16
C GLN A 108 -5.88 -3.78 17.48
N GLU A 109 -6.98 -4.52 17.58
CA GLU A 109 -7.80 -4.54 18.80
C GLU A 109 -7.08 -5.21 19.96
N LEU A 110 -6.39 -6.33 19.75
CA LEU A 110 -5.58 -6.99 20.77
C LEU A 110 -4.46 -6.06 21.27
N LEU A 111 -3.80 -5.35 20.36
CA LEU A 111 -2.76 -4.39 20.73
C LEU A 111 -3.35 -3.17 21.46
N SER A 112 -4.52 -2.70 21.04
CA SER A 112 -5.25 -1.62 21.70
C SER A 112 -5.70 -2.02 23.10
N GLU A 113 -6.18 -3.25 23.30
CA GLU A 113 -6.49 -3.81 24.61
C GLU A 113 -5.24 -3.89 25.48
N PHE A 114 -4.13 -4.37 24.92
CA PHE A 114 -2.84 -4.41 25.61
C PHE A 114 -2.40 -3.04 26.15
N TYR A 115 -2.51 -1.97 25.35
CA TYR A 115 -2.15 -0.62 25.79
C TYR A 115 -3.19 0.04 26.71
N ARG A 116 -4.43 -0.47 26.76
CA ARG A 116 -5.47 0.01 27.68
C ARG A 116 -5.40 -0.67 29.06
N HIS A 117 -4.75 -1.83 29.16
CA HIS A 117 -4.71 -2.58 30.40
C HIS A 117 -3.74 -1.94 31.43
N PRO A 118 -4.18 -1.62 32.67
CA PRO A 118 -3.35 -0.89 33.62
C PRO A 118 -2.04 -1.62 33.99
N LYS A 119 -2.10 -2.93 34.28
CA LYS A 119 -0.92 -3.71 34.71
C LYS A 119 0.15 -3.82 33.62
N THR A 120 -0.25 -3.87 32.35
CA THR A 120 0.71 -3.94 31.23
C THR A 120 1.38 -2.58 31.06
N MET A 121 0.63 -1.48 31.16
CA MET A 121 1.17 -0.13 31.07
C MET A 121 2.09 0.25 32.23
N GLU A 122 1.84 -0.29 33.42
CA GLU A 122 2.74 -0.15 34.57
C GLU A 122 4.06 -0.90 34.36
N LEU A 123 4.02 -2.15 33.88
CA LEU A 123 5.21 -2.99 33.70
C LEU A 123 6.04 -2.66 32.44
N LEU A 124 5.43 -2.10 31.41
CA LEU A 124 6.04 -1.88 30.10
C LEU A 124 7.33 -1.04 30.15
N PRO A 125 7.42 0.09 30.87
CA PRO A 125 8.65 0.89 30.93
C PRO A 125 9.81 0.13 31.58
N GLN A 126 9.55 -0.59 32.68
CA GLN A 126 10.57 -1.38 33.38
C GLN A 126 11.12 -2.48 32.47
N LEU A 127 10.24 -3.27 31.85
CA LEU A 127 10.65 -4.38 31.01
C LEU A 127 11.35 -3.94 29.72
N LYS A 128 10.97 -2.77 29.15
CA LYS A 128 11.74 -2.15 28.06
C LYS A 128 13.16 -1.81 28.49
N ASN A 129 13.33 -1.22 29.68
CA ASN A 129 14.66 -0.90 30.21
C ASN A 129 15.49 -2.16 30.50
N GLU A 130 14.89 -3.23 31.00
CA GLU A 130 15.57 -4.51 31.19
C GLU A 130 16.10 -5.07 29.86
N VAL A 131 15.31 -4.98 28.78
CA VAL A 131 15.72 -5.44 27.44
C VAL A 131 16.84 -4.58 26.86
N ILE A 132 16.72 -3.26 26.91
CA ILE A 132 17.73 -2.33 26.37
C ILE A 132 19.09 -2.52 27.05
N ASN A 133 19.09 -2.78 28.37
CA ASN A 133 20.30 -2.99 29.14
C ASN A 133 20.83 -4.44 29.08
N GLY A 134 20.18 -5.33 28.33
CA GLY A 134 20.59 -6.74 28.21
C GLY A 134 20.30 -7.60 29.44
N ASN A 135 19.52 -7.10 30.40
CA ASN A 135 19.12 -7.83 31.62
C ASN A 135 17.97 -8.81 31.37
N SER A 136 17.28 -8.70 30.24
CA SER A 136 16.24 -9.64 29.79
C SER A 136 16.25 -9.76 28.27
N SER A 137 15.81 -10.91 27.75
CA SER A 137 15.58 -11.06 26.31
C SER A 137 14.25 -10.41 25.90
N PRO A 138 14.10 -9.92 24.66
CA PRO A 138 12.82 -9.40 24.17
C PRO A 138 11.66 -10.38 24.33
N PHE A 139 11.91 -11.69 24.14
CA PHE A 139 10.90 -12.74 24.24
C PHE A 139 10.42 -12.95 25.68
N LEU A 140 11.34 -12.96 26.65
CA LEU A 140 10.99 -13.14 28.07
C LEU A 140 10.21 -11.93 28.61
N ALA A 141 10.62 -10.71 28.23
CA ALA A 141 9.90 -9.49 28.57
C ALA A 141 8.48 -9.48 27.96
N ALA A 142 8.32 -9.88 26.71
CA ALA A 142 7.01 -10.01 26.06
C ALA A 142 6.13 -11.05 26.78
N GLU A 143 6.67 -12.21 27.17
CA GLU A 143 5.90 -13.23 27.91
C GLU A 143 5.40 -12.71 29.26
N LYS A 144 6.21 -11.96 30.00
CA LYS A 144 5.80 -11.30 31.26
C LYS A 144 4.65 -10.32 31.02
N LEU A 145 4.74 -9.50 29.98
CA LEU A 145 3.69 -8.54 29.59
C LEU A 145 2.38 -9.24 29.19
N LEU A 146 2.46 -10.33 28.42
CA LEU A 146 1.29 -11.13 28.04
C LEU A 146 0.64 -11.84 29.24
N LYS A 147 1.44 -12.27 30.22
CA LYS A 147 0.91 -12.81 31.49
C LYS A 147 0.16 -11.74 32.29
N ALA A 148 0.71 -10.52 32.36
CA ALA A 148 0.07 -9.40 33.04
C ALA A 148 -1.26 -8.98 32.39
N LEU A 149 -1.38 -9.09 31.06
CA LEU A 149 -2.64 -8.86 30.34
C LEU A 149 -3.72 -9.89 30.71
N LYS A 150 -3.33 -11.16 30.92
CA LYS A 150 -4.25 -12.27 31.22
C LYS A 150 -4.66 -12.36 32.69
N SER A 151 -3.89 -11.75 33.59
CA SER A 151 -4.20 -11.75 35.02
C SER A 151 -5.27 -10.70 35.36
N HIS A 152 -6.49 -11.16 35.63
CA HIS A 152 -7.57 -10.35 36.23
C HIS A 152 -7.08 -9.64 37.51
#